data_AF-A0A953PVQ6-F1
#
_entry.id   AF-A0A953PVQ6-F1
#
_cell.length_a   1.000
_cell.length_b   1.000
_cell.length_c   1.000
_cell.angle_alpha   90.00
_cell.angle_beta   90.00
_cell.angle_gamma   90.00
#
_symmetry.space_group_name_H-M   'P 1'
#
loop_
_entity.id
_entity.type
_entity.pdbx_description
1 polymer ?
#
loop_
_entity_poly.entity_id
_entity_poly.type
_entity_poly.pdbx_seq_one_letter_code
_entity_poly.pdbx_strand_id
1 'polypeptide(L)'
;MPKNIILCSDGTGNADIKGRGTNVFKLFEAVDLNEHRTNPELEAQLAFYDDGVGSKGSMLTRLMGNATGYGLAANVKQLYRELSRVYDEEDRIFLFGFSRGAFTVRTLADMIGKCGVLKGDTFETATDLRKAVDAAYDAYRAYYDSHLTSLMVRLTNGADGPTRVREFQENYEPYRDVKIRFIGVWDTVDAVGLPFAIADTVNTLIYQFKFPDRLLGEHVQHAYHALSLDDDRRAFEPVLWHAGEGDTRIEQVWFAGVHSNVGGGYPKQGMSLVALDWMLAHAETHRLRLQPLDNQMFRGHASVDDMMYNPRAGLGLFYRWAPRDVRAYCEKSGIDQPTIHLTVAERIAHGTDDYAPGNIPPRATVAFTPPSGQDAEDVRERKVDILQRRAAAVQEVLDRAHQERGYALDAVKDVVEFGDLSYWLFIVGWICLAGLAVALGADAIRHRHVDWHWWILWPLGGALLALALASGLSRLVDNILSDKFSTFWHPYQPQLRKALKQAHAVARAEARGEVPPPPLVTQS
;
A
#
# COMPACT_ATOMS: atom_id res chain seq x y z
N MET A 1 1.16 19.97 27.95
CA MET A 1 0.15 19.08 27.36
C MET A 1 0.83 18.25 26.31
N PRO A 2 0.56 16.94 26.21
CA PRO A 2 1.12 16.10 25.15
C PRO A 2 0.69 16.63 23.78
N LYS A 3 1.59 16.55 22.80
CA LYS A 3 1.34 16.98 21.41
C LYS A 3 1.18 15.77 20.50
N ASN A 4 0.54 15.99 19.35
CA ASN A 4 0.50 15.01 18.27
C ASN A 4 1.71 15.24 17.34
N ILE A 5 2.48 14.19 17.07
CA ILE A 5 3.61 14.20 16.14
C ILE A 5 3.26 13.29 14.96
N ILE A 6 3.07 13.89 13.79
CA ILE A 6 2.67 13.23 12.56
C ILE A 6 3.90 13.06 11.67
N LEU A 7 4.25 11.82 11.32
CA LEU A 7 5.36 11.47 10.43
C LEU A 7 4.79 10.83 9.17
N CYS A 8 4.99 11.49 8.03
CA CYS A 8 4.50 11.07 6.72
C CYS A 8 5.68 10.65 5.84
N SER A 9 5.63 9.45 5.24
CA SER A 9 6.62 8.99 4.26
C SER A 9 5.94 8.55 2.98
N ASP A 10 6.30 9.19 1.87
CA ASP A 10 5.78 8.83 0.57
C ASP A 10 6.64 7.77 -0.14
N GLY A 11 6.04 7.08 -1.11
CA GLY A 11 6.73 6.14 -1.96
C GLY A 11 7.78 6.83 -2.85
N THR A 12 8.95 6.22 -2.92
CA THR A 12 9.95 6.53 -3.95
C THR A 12 9.33 6.39 -5.34
N GLY A 13 9.48 7.41 -6.21
CA GLY A 13 8.78 7.44 -7.50
C GLY A 13 7.90 8.68 -7.68
N ASN A 14 7.42 9.22 -6.56
CA ASN A 14 6.27 10.10 -6.52
C ASN A 14 6.57 11.58 -6.86
N ALA A 15 7.85 11.95 -6.96
CA ALA A 15 8.28 13.27 -7.43
C ALA A 15 7.86 13.59 -8.89
N ASP A 16 7.57 12.56 -9.71
CA ASP A 16 7.08 12.73 -11.08
C ASP A 16 5.53 12.72 -11.17
N ILE A 17 4.82 12.70 -10.04
CA ILE A 17 3.35 12.76 -10.00
C ILE A 17 2.88 14.10 -10.53
N LYS A 18 2.21 14.08 -11.69
CA LYS A 18 1.49 15.23 -12.24
C LYS A 18 0.18 15.41 -11.45
N GLY A 19 -0.01 16.56 -10.82
CA GLY A 19 -1.23 16.91 -10.07
C GLY A 19 -0.98 17.20 -8.59
N ARG A 20 -1.97 16.91 -7.73
CA ARG A 20 -1.97 17.25 -6.28
C ARG A 20 -1.31 16.18 -5.38
N GLY A 21 -0.34 15.41 -5.89
CA GLY A 21 0.43 14.41 -5.11
C GLY A 21 -0.32 13.11 -4.74
N THR A 22 0.21 12.39 -3.76
CA THR A 22 -0.35 11.14 -3.17
C THR A 22 -1.35 11.42 -2.05
N ASN A 23 -1.94 10.39 -1.47
CA ASN A 23 -2.77 10.52 -0.27
C ASN A 23 -1.96 10.88 0.98
N VAL A 24 -0.69 10.47 1.06
CA VAL A 24 0.22 10.87 2.15
C VAL A 24 0.45 12.38 2.13
N PHE A 25 0.73 12.95 0.94
CA PHE A 25 0.91 14.39 0.79
C PHE A 25 -0.37 15.17 1.10
N LYS A 26 -1.54 14.72 0.60
CA LYS A 26 -2.83 15.34 0.91
C LYS A 26 -3.15 15.32 2.40
N LEU A 27 -2.88 14.21 3.08
CA LEU A 27 -3.04 14.11 4.52
C LEU A 27 -2.13 15.12 5.23
N PHE A 28 -0.85 15.16 4.85
CA PHE A 28 0.12 16.10 5.43
C PHE A 28 -0.33 17.57 5.27
N GLU A 29 -0.82 17.96 4.09
CA GLU A 29 -1.36 19.31 3.85
C GLU A 29 -2.60 19.60 4.71
N ALA A 30 -3.44 18.59 4.94
CA ALA A 30 -4.69 18.75 5.68
C ALA A 30 -4.54 18.69 7.21
N VAL A 31 -3.37 18.38 7.77
CA VAL A 31 -3.17 18.42 9.22
C VAL A 31 -3.36 19.85 9.73
N ASP A 32 -4.18 20.05 10.76
CA ASP A 32 -4.27 21.37 11.39
C ASP A 32 -3.08 21.65 12.33
N LEU A 33 -2.23 22.58 11.90
CA LEU A 33 -1.04 23.00 12.64
C LEU A 33 -1.24 24.31 13.42
N ASN A 34 -2.42 24.94 13.40
CA ASN A 34 -2.56 26.33 13.88
C ASN A 34 -3.67 26.56 14.89
N GLU A 35 -4.77 25.78 14.90
CA GLU A 35 -5.93 26.10 15.74
C GLU A 35 -5.61 26.12 17.24
N HIS A 36 -4.67 25.27 17.68
CA HIS A 36 -4.15 25.24 19.05
C HIS A 36 -3.51 26.56 19.52
N ARG A 37 -3.11 27.44 18.59
CA ARG A 37 -2.54 28.76 18.93
C ARG A 37 -3.59 29.75 19.42
N THR A 38 -4.85 29.55 19.01
CA THR A 38 -5.99 30.39 19.37
C THR A 38 -6.98 29.71 20.31
N ASN A 39 -6.91 28.38 20.44
CA ASN A 39 -7.72 27.60 21.37
C ASN A 39 -6.81 26.79 22.32
N PRO A 40 -6.66 27.21 23.59
CA PRO A 40 -5.78 26.54 24.55
C PRO A 40 -6.29 25.15 25.00
N GLU A 41 -7.51 24.76 24.66
CA GLU A 41 -8.04 23.41 24.95
C GLU A 41 -7.54 22.36 23.95
N LEU A 42 -6.97 22.78 22.82
CA LEU A 42 -6.50 21.88 21.77
C LEU A 42 -5.02 21.55 21.93
N GLU A 43 -4.68 20.28 21.72
CA GLU A 43 -3.28 19.86 21.68
C GLU A 43 -2.56 20.40 20.43
N ALA A 44 -1.29 20.75 20.62
CA ALA A 44 -0.40 21.12 19.52
C ALA A 44 -0.19 19.92 18.58
N GLN A 45 -0.03 20.20 17.29
CA GLN A 45 0.31 19.19 16.29
C GLN A 45 1.54 19.62 15.51
N LEU A 46 2.44 18.68 15.26
CA LEU A 46 3.63 18.85 14.44
C LEU A 46 3.58 17.80 13.33
N ALA A 47 3.82 18.20 12.09
CA ALA A 47 3.84 17.29 10.96
C ALA A 47 5.17 17.35 10.22
N PHE A 48 5.71 16.18 9.87
CA PHE A 48 6.92 16.04 9.06
C PHE A 48 6.60 15.20 7.83
N TYR A 49 7.19 15.58 6.70
CA TYR A 49 6.99 14.91 5.41
C TYR A 49 8.34 14.49 4.82
N ASP A 50 8.44 13.20 4.47
CA ASP A 50 9.51 12.59 3.70
C ASP A 50 9.00 12.31 2.28
N ASP A 51 9.66 12.90 1.27
CA ASP A 51 9.27 12.81 -0.15
C ASP A 51 9.65 11.48 -0.81
N GLY A 52 10.32 10.59 -0.07
CA GLY A 52 10.76 9.28 -0.56
C GLY A 52 12.04 9.38 -1.40
N VAL A 53 13.21 9.39 -0.75
CA VAL A 53 14.56 9.24 -1.34
C VAL A 53 14.86 10.16 -2.55
N GLY A 54 15.48 11.30 -2.28
CA GLY A 54 16.34 12.03 -3.21
C GLY A 54 15.67 12.47 -4.50
N SER A 55 14.91 13.56 -4.44
CA SER A 55 14.29 14.29 -5.56
C SER A 55 15.26 14.86 -6.63
N LYS A 56 16.49 14.32 -6.75
CA LYS A 56 17.50 14.71 -7.74
C LYS A 56 18.20 13.48 -8.34
N GLY A 57 17.66 12.91 -9.41
CA GLY A 57 18.33 11.86 -10.18
C GLY A 57 17.47 11.24 -11.30
N SER A 58 18.11 10.73 -12.35
CA SER A 58 17.43 10.06 -13.47
C SER A 58 16.73 8.76 -13.02
N MET A 59 15.65 8.36 -13.71
CA MET A 59 14.89 7.11 -13.43
C MET A 59 15.80 5.88 -13.27
N LEU A 60 16.86 5.78 -14.09
CA LEU A 60 17.82 4.68 -14.05
C LEU A 60 18.69 4.68 -12.79
N THR A 61 19.16 5.86 -12.35
CA THR A 61 19.92 6.03 -11.09
C THR A 61 19.04 5.68 -9.88
N ARG A 62 17.75 6.05 -9.93
CA ARG A 62 16.76 5.68 -8.92
C ARG A 62 16.57 4.16 -8.86
N LEU A 63 16.42 3.49 -10.01
CA LEU A 63 16.35 2.01 -10.08
C LEU A 63 17.59 1.32 -9.50
N MET A 64 18.80 1.83 -9.76
CA MET A 64 20.04 1.25 -9.22
C MET A 64 20.23 1.50 -7.71
N GLY A 65 19.90 2.70 -7.20
CA GLY A 65 19.93 2.98 -5.75
C GLY A 65 18.84 2.23 -4.96
N ASN A 66 17.74 1.86 -5.62
CA ASN A 66 16.65 1.08 -5.04
C ASN A 66 16.99 -0.41 -4.86
N ALA A 67 18.01 -0.93 -5.56
CA ALA A 67 18.43 -2.32 -5.47
C ALA A 67 19.19 -2.66 -4.17
N THR A 68 19.74 -1.65 -3.47
CA THR A 68 20.64 -1.82 -2.32
C THR A 68 20.02 -1.48 -0.97
N GLY A 69 18.75 -1.06 -0.92
CA GLY A 69 18.06 -0.68 0.33
C GLY A 69 18.59 0.61 1.01
N TYR A 70 19.60 1.26 0.44
CA TYR A 70 20.23 2.46 0.99
C TYR A 70 19.25 3.63 1.17
N GLY A 71 18.32 3.80 0.23
CA GLY A 71 17.28 4.84 0.32
C GLY A 71 16.31 4.63 1.49
N LEU A 72 15.90 3.39 1.75
CA LEU A 72 15.02 3.07 2.87
C LEU A 72 15.68 3.43 4.22
N ALA A 73 16.94 3.02 4.41
CA ALA A 73 17.70 3.32 5.62
C ALA A 73 17.80 4.83 5.88
N ALA A 74 18.04 5.62 4.83
CA ALA A 74 18.10 7.07 4.94
C ALA A 74 16.77 7.68 5.41
N ASN A 75 15.65 7.24 4.84
CA ASN A 75 14.32 7.76 5.20
C ASN A 75 13.91 7.38 6.63
N VAL A 76 14.15 6.13 7.05
CA VAL A 76 13.87 5.69 8.43
C VAL A 76 14.67 6.54 9.42
N LYS A 77 15.98 6.71 9.18
CA LYS A 77 16.84 7.54 10.03
C LYS A 77 16.44 9.00 10.04
N GLN A 78 16.02 9.55 8.90
CA GLN A 78 15.52 10.92 8.82
C GLN A 78 14.28 11.11 9.70
N LEU A 79 13.26 10.26 9.55
CA LEU A 79 12.03 10.37 10.33
C LEU A 79 12.27 10.13 11.82
N TYR A 80 13.11 9.14 12.17
CA TYR A 80 13.50 8.87 13.55
C TYR A 80 14.24 10.07 14.17
N ARG A 81 15.10 10.74 13.41
CA ARG A 81 15.77 11.97 13.84
C ARG A 81 14.80 13.12 14.05
N GLU A 82 13.87 13.35 13.12
CA GLU A 82 12.86 14.41 13.27
C GLU A 82 11.96 14.16 14.49
N LEU A 83 11.55 12.91 14.71
CA LEU A 83 10.84 12.49 15.93
C LEU A 83 11.67 12.79 17.19
N SER A 84 12.93 12.34 17.23
CA SER A 84 13.81 12.50 18.37
C SER A 84 14.07 13.97 18.74
N ARG A 85 13.96 14.89 17.79
CA ARG A 85 14.14 16.34 18.04
C ARG A 85 13.02 16.97 18.83
N VAL A 86 11.81 16.40 18.75
CA VAL A 86 10.60 17.06 19.25
C VAL A 86 9.80 16.21 20.22
N TYR A 87 10.05 14.90 20.30
CA TYR A 87 9.30 14.00 21.16
C TYR A 87 9.62 14.22 22.64
N ASP A 88 8.55 14.40 23.42
CA ASP A 88 8.57 14.35 24.87
C ASP A 88 7.71 13.18 25.37
N GLU A 89 7.88 12.80 26.64
CA GLU A 89 7.06 11.77 27.28
C GLU A 89 5.55 12.13 27.16
N GLU A 90 4.72 11.10 26.95
CA GLU A 90 3.26 11.21 26.69
C GLU A 90 2.81 11.76 25.32
N ASP A 91 3.73 12.19 24.44
CA ASP A 91 3.36 12.61 23.09
C ASP A 91 2.78 11.48 22.25
N ARG A 92 1.88 11.84 21.33
CA ARG A 92 1.17 10.87 20.48
C ARG A 92 1.79 10.82 19.10
N ILE A 93 2.35 9.67 18.74
CA ILE A 93 2.97 9.46 17.43
C ILE A 93 1.94 8.92 16.44
N PHE A 94 1.82 9.59 15.30
CA PHE A 94 1.03 9.17 14.14
C PHE A 94 1.96 8.92 12.97
N LEU A 95 1.86 7.74 12.36
CA LEU A 95 2.70 7.34 11.25
C LEU A 95 1.86 7.11 10.00
N PHE A 96 2.22 7.73 8.88
CA PHE A 96 1.52 7.56 7.61
C PHE A 96 2.48 7.23 6.48
N GLY A 97 2.10 6.26 5.64
CA GLY A 97 2.90 6.00 4.45
C GLY A 97 2.19 5.27 3.33
N PHE A 98 2.71 5.44 2.12
CA PHE A 98 2.19 4.78 0.91
C PHE A 98 3.31 3.97 0.25
N SER A 99 2.99 2.76 -0.22
CA SER A 99 3.91 1.94 -1.01
C SER A 99 5.19 1.61 -0.23
N ARG A 100 6.35 2.03 -0.72
CA ARG A 100 7.63 1.96 0.01
C ARG A 100 7.68 2.89 1.22
N GLY A 101 6.97 4.01 1.21
CA GLY A 101 6.81 4.87 2.38
C GLY A 101 6.04 4.19 3.50
N ALA A 102 5.06 3.34 3.16
CA ALA A 102 4.38 2.47 4.13
C ALA A 102 5.36 1.46 4.77
N PHE A 103 6.26 0.91 3.97
CA PHE A 103 7.36 0.06 4.46
C PHE A 103 8.27 0.85 5.41
N THR A 104 8.65 2.09 5.05
CA THR A 104 9.47 3.00 5.86
C THR A 104 8.85 3.23 7.23
N VAL A 105 7.58 3.63 7.30
CA VAL A 105 6.96 3.94 8.59
C VAL A 105 6.70 2.70 9.45
N ARG A 106 6.46 1.54 8.83
CA ARG A 106 6.38 0.27 9.57
C ARG A 106 7.73 -0.14 10.15
N THR A 107 8.81 0.08 9.39
CA THR A 107 10.19 -0.14 9.87
C THR A 107 10.54 0.83 11.00
N LEU A 108 10.13 2.09 10.87
CA LEU A 108 10.30 3.10 11.92
C LEU A 108 9.53 2.73 13.18
N ALA A 109 8.29 2.25 13.05
CA ALA A 109 7.49 1.81 14.19
C ALA A 109 8.19 0.70 14.97
N ASP A 110 8.72 -0.29 14.26
CA ASP A 110 9.44 -1.39 14.88
C ASP A 110 10.77 -0.94 15.52
N MET A 111 11.50 -0.03 14.87
CA MET A 111 12.69 0.60 15.44
C MET A 111 12.37 1.36 16.72
N ILE A 112 11.26 2.12 16.78
CA ILE A 112 10.80 2.81 17.99
C ILE A 112 10.52 1.80 19.11
N GLY A 113 9.85 0.68 18.81
CA GLY A 113 9.53 -0.34 19.80
C GLY A 113 10.77 -1.01 20.40
N LYS A 114 11.81 -1.22 19.59
CA LYS A 114 13.07 -1.85 20.03
C LYS A 114 14.02 -0.86 20.68
N CYS A 115 14.27 0.28 20.06
CA CYS A 115 15.30 1.23 20.50
C CYS A 115 14.77 2.30 21.46
N GLY A 116 13.46 2.55 21.50
CA GLY A 116 12.90 3.75 22.14
C GLY A 116 13.02 4.99 21.25
N VAL A 117 12.89 6.18 21.83
CA VAL A 117 13.09 7.48 21.14
C VAL A 117 14.18 8.28 21.86
N LEU A 118 15.16 8.78 21.11
CA LEU A 118 16.24 9.60 21.66
C LEU A 118 15.70 10.93 22.20
N LYS A 119 16.27 11.41 23.30
CA LYS A 119 15.95 12.70 23.92
C LYS A 119 16.72 13.80 23.21
N GLY A 120 16.07 14.54 22.32
CA GLY A 120 16.75 15.51 21.45
C GLY A 120 17.53 16.60 22.18
N ASP A 121 17.09 16.96 23.39
CA ASP A 121 17.68 17.98 24.26
C ASP A 121 19.01 17.54 24.93
N THR A 122 19.31 16.24 24.94
CA THR A 122 20.58 15.73 25.50
C THR A 122 21.76 15.86 24.54
N PHE A 123 21.54 16.34 23.32
CA PHE A 123 22.59 16.46 22.29
C PHE A 123 22.95 17.93 22.04
N GLU A 124 24.22 18.28 22.23
CA GLU A 124 24.71 19.64 22.00
C GLU A 124 24.65 20.05 20.52
N THR A 125 24.89 19.10 19.61
CA THR A 125 24.94 19.39 18.17
C THR A 125 24.05 18.45 17.35
N ALA A 126 23.56 18.97 16.22
CA ALA A 126 22.82 18.18 15.24
C ALA A 126 23.65 17.02 14.64
N THR A 127 24.98 17.11 14.72
CA THR A 127 25.90 16.05 14.28
C THR A 127 25.91 14.90 15.28
N ASP A 128 25.90 15.19 16.58
CA ASP A 128 25.92 14.15 17.62
C ASP A 128 24.60 13.40 17.67
N LEU A 129 23.47 14.10 17.52
CA LEU A 129 22.17 13.47 17.34
C LEU A 129 22.18 12.55 16.11
N ARG A 130 22.78 12.97 14.98
CA ARG A 130 22.85 12.13 13.77
C ARG A 130 23.64 10.84 14.02
N LYS A 131 24.77 10.93 14.70
CA LYS A 131 25.56 9.75 15.08
C LYS A 131 24.77 8.81 16.00
N ALA A 132 24.02 9.36 16.96
CA ALA A 132 23.18 8.56 17.83
C ALA A 132 22.03 7.87 17.07
N VAL A 133 21.44 8.56 16.09
CA VAL A 133 20.45 7.98 15.18
C VAL A 133 21.04 6.87 14.31
N ASP A 134 22.25 7.05 13.79
CA ASP A 134 22.98 6.01 13.06
C ASP A 134 23.22 4.80 13.97
N ALA A 135 23.69 5.01 15.21
CA ALA A 135 23.88 3.95 16.19
C ALA A 135 22.58 3.21 16.55
N ALA A 136 21.48 3.94 16.71
CA ALA A 136 20.16 3.36 16.95
C ALA A 136 19.74 2.45 15.79
N TYR A 137 19.91 2.92 14.55
CA TYR A 137 19.55 2.16 13.36
C TYR A 137 20.45 0.93 13.19
N ASP A 138 21.75 1.05 13.43
CA ASP A 138 22.68 -0.09 13.35
C ASP A 138 22.39 -1.15 14.43
N ALA A 139 22.04 -0.73 15.65
CA ALA A 139 21.59 -1.63 16.72
C ALA A 139 20.27 -2.33 16.35
N TYR A 140 19.29 -1.56 15.84
CA TYR A 140 18.02 -2.09 15.35
C TYR A 140 18.23 -3.13 14.23
N ARG A 141 19.07 -2.82 13.24
CA ARG A 141 19.30 -3.69 12.08
C ARG A 141 19.98 -5.00 12.45
N ALA A 142 20.74 -5.04 13.55
CA ALA A 142 21.39 -6.26 14.03
C ALA A 142 20.39 -7.34 14.50
N TYR A 143 19.11 -7.01 14.73
CA TYR A 143 18.04 -8.02 14.90
C TYR A 143 17.79 -8.87 13.65
N TYR A 144 18.18 -8.34 12.49
CA TYR A 144 17.85 -8.88 11.17
C TYR A 144 19.10 -9.28 10.39
N ASP A 145 20.19 -9.57 11.11
CA ASP A 145 21.41 -10.09 10.51
C ASP A 145 21.11 -11.43 9.83
N SER A 146 21.53 -11.56 8.57
CA SER A 146 21.36 -12.79 7.80
C SER A 146 22.06 -13.97 8.49
N HIS A 147 21.72 -15.20 8.11
CA HIS A 147 22.43 -16.41 8.61
C HIS A 147 23.95 -16.34 8.43
N LEU A 148 24.43 -15.71 7.34
CA LEU A 148 25.86 -15.53 7.08
C LEU A 148 26.44 -14.42 7.96
N THR A 149 25.74 -13.31 8.11
CA THR A 149 26.16 -12.20 8.98
C THR A 149 26.19 -12.62 10.44
N SER A 150 25.18 -13.35 10.91
CA SER A 150 25.10 -13.85 12.28
C SER A 150 26.18 -14.90 12.57
N LEU A 151 26.53 -15.75 11.59
CA LEU A 151 27.69 -16.63 11.69
C LEU A 151 28.99 -15.83 11.80
N MET A 152 29.18 -14.80 10.97
CA MET A 152 30.33 -13.91 11.05
C MET A 152 30.43 -13.21 12.42
N VAL A 153 29.32 -12.64 12.91
CA VAL A 153 29.25 -11.99 14.22
C VAL A 153 29.65 -12.95 15.34
N ARG A 154 29.18 -14.21 15.29
CA ARG A 154 29.60 -15.25 16.23
C ARG A 154 31.08 -15.58 16.13
N LEU A 155 31.63 -15.64 14.92
CA LEU A 155 33.06 -15.93 14.69
C LEU A 155 33.97 -14.79 15.15
N THR A 156 33.49 -13.54 15.12
CA THR A 156 34.24 -12.35 15.56
C THR A 156 33.97 -11.94 17.01
N ASN A 157 33.21 -12.75 17.77
CA ASN A 157 32.71 -12.41 19.12
C ASN A 157 31.93 -11.07 19.18
N GLY A 158 31.26 -10.70 18.10
CA GLY A 158 30.39 -9.53 18.07
C GLY A 158 29.09 -9.76 18.87
N ALA A 159 28.54 -8.67 19.41
CA ALA A 159 27.24 -8.67 20.06
C ALA A 159 26.10 -8.96 19.06
N ASP A 160 25.12 -9.75 19.50
CA ASP A 160 23.88 -10.00 18.75
C ASP A 160 22.91 -8.81 18.81
N GLY A 161 21.83 -8.84 18.03
CA GLY A 161 20.85 -7.75 17.94
C GLY A 161 20.31 -7.27 19.29
N PRO A 162 19.77 -8.17 20.15
CA PRO A 162 19.29 -7.79 21.47
C PRO A 162 20.35 -7.15 22.36
N THR A 163 21.57 -7.68 22.34
CA THR A 163 22.68 -7.11 23.11
C THR A 163 23.02 -5.70 22.61
N ARG A 164 23.11 -5.49 21.29
CA ARG A 164 23.39 -4.16 20.71
C ARG A 164 22.32 -3.12 21.04
N VAL A 165 21.03 -3.50 21.01
CA VAL A 165 19.95 -2.58 21.41
C VAL A 165 20.03 -2.26 22.90
N ARG A 166 20.34 -3.24 23.75
CA ARG A 166 20.53 -2.99 25.17
C ARG A 166 21.71 -2.05 25.43
N GLU A 167 22.86 -2.28 24.80
CA GLU A 167 24.03 -1.39 24.87
C GLU A 167 23.68 0.02 24.39
N PHE A 168 22.96 0.14 23.27
CA PHE A 168 22.46 1.44 22.79
C PHE A 168 21.56 2.12 23.83
N GLN A 169 20.60 1.39 24.40
CA GLN A 169 19.67 1.92 25.40
C GLN A 169 20.35 2.32 26.71
N GLU A 170 21.44 1.64 27.09
CA GLU A 170 22.28 1.98 28.25
C GLU A 170 23.15 3.22 27.97
N ASN A 171 23.69 3.35 26.76
CA ASN A 171 24.56 4.47 26.38
C ASN A 171 23.81 5.80 26.16
N TYR A 172 22.58 5.74 25.63
CA TYR A 172 21.83 6.93 25.21
C TYR A 172 20.58 7.22 26.05
N GLU A 173 20.18 6.31 26.95
CA GLU A 173 19.01 6.45 27.84
C GLU A 173 17.74 7.03 27.15
N PRO A 174 17.30 6.46 26.01
CA PRO A 174 16.14 6.95 25.28
C PRO A 174 14.85 6.76 26.09
N TYR A 175 13.77 7.42 25.69
CA TYR A 175 12.42 7.08 26.16
C TYR A 175 12.09 5.65 25.71
N ARG A 176 11.82 4.74 26.66
CA ARG A 176 11.62 3.30 26.37
C ARG A 176 10.15 2.89 26.25
N ASP A 177 9.25 3.49 27.02
CA ASP A 177 7.81 3.18 26.96
C ASP A 177 7.07 4.09 25.98
N VAL A 178 7.52 4.07 24.72
CA VAL A 178 6.96 4.93 23.66
C VAL A 178 5.78 4.24 23.02
N LYS A 179 4.59 4.86 23.08
CA LYS A 179 3.39 4.36 22.40
C LYS A 179 3.19 5.05 21.06
N ILE A 180 2.87 4.26 20.04
CA ILE A 180 2.43 4.78 18.74
C ILE A 180 0.92 4.77 18.72
N ARG A 181 0.33 5.96 18.62
CA ARG A 181 -1.13 6.15 18.63
C ARG A 181 -1.78 5.53 17.41
N PHE A 182 -1.21 5.76 16.24
CA PHE A 182 -1.84 5.39 14.98
C PHE A 182 -0.80 5.11 13.89
N ILE A 183 -0.99 4.04 13.12
CA ILE A 183 -0.27 3.78 11.88
C ILE A 183 -1.27 3.62 10.75
N GLY A 184 -1.25 4.53 9.78
CA GLY A 184 -2.08 4.48 8.57
C GLY A 184 -1.25 4.24 7.33
N VAL A 185 -1.48 3.12 6.65
CA VAL A 185 -0.72 2.80 5.44
C VAL A 185 -1.61 2.53 4.23
N TRP A 186 -1.18 3.02 3.08
CA TRP A 186 -1.74 2.66 1.79
C TRP A 186 -0.81 1.66 1.10
N ASP A 187 -1.36 0.50 0.79
CA ASP A 187 -0.83 -0.51 -0.11
C ASP A 187 0.67 -0.79 0.05
N THR A 188 1.09 -1.18 1.26
CA THR A 188 2.49 -1.54 1.55
C THR A 188 3.00 -2.58 0.56
N VAL A 189 4.12 -2.28 -0.12
CA VAL A 189 4.87 -3.21 -0.98
C VAL A 189 6.29 -3.35 -0.47
N ASP A 190 6.97 -4.44 -0.83
CA ASP A 190 8.35 -4.68 -0.40
C ASP A 190 9.32 -3.60 -0.94
N ALA A 191 10.40 -3.35 -0.20
CA ALA A 191 11.36 -2.28 -0.47
C ALA A 191 12.20 -2.53 -1.74
N VAL A 192 12.30 -3.79 -2.19
CA VAL A 192 13.14 -4.23 -3.32
C VAL A 192 12.26 -4.64 -4.51
N GLY A 193 11.66 -3.65 -5.17
CA GLY A 193 10.75 -3.85 -6.31
C GLY A 193 11.42 -3.83 -7.68
N LEU A 194 12.56 -4.50 -7.86
CA LEU A 194 13.11 -4.65 -9.21
C LEU A 194 12.28 -5.69 -9.98
N PRO A 195 11.96 -5.46 -11.27
CA PRO A 195 11.17 -6.39 -12.09
C PRO A 195 11.92 -7.70 -12.42
N PHE A 196 13.06 -7.98 -11.79
CA PHE A 196 13.89 -9.15 -12.06
C PHE A 196 13.93 -10.07 -10.84
N ALA A 197 13.64 -11.36 -11.04
CA ALA A 197 13.65 -12.40 -10.01
C ALA A 197 14.99 -12.53 -9.23
N ILE A 198 16.08 -11.96 -9.77
CA ILE A 198 17.42 -11.96 -9.16
C ILE A 198 17.46 -11.08 -7.89
N ALA A 199 16.59 -10.07 -7.79
CA ALA A 199 16.58 -9.15 -6.66
C ALA A 199 16.11 -9.82 -5.35
N ASP A 200 15.18 -10.77 -5.43
CA ASP A 200 14.77 -11.59 -4.28
C ASP A 200 15.90 -12.47 -3.76
N THR A 201 16.70 -13.04 -4.66
CA THR A 201 17.87 -13.87 -4.31
C THR A 201 18.96 -13.04 -3.62
N VAL A 202 19.23 -11.82 -4.08
CA VAL A 202 20.23 -10.92 -3.48
C VAL A 202 19.76 -10.35 -2.13
N ASN A 203 18.48 -9.99 -2.01
CA ASN A 203 17.87 -9.53 -0.76
C ASN A 203 17.91 -10.64 0.33
N THR A 204 17.61 -11.88 -0.07
CA THR A 204 17.62 -13.03 0.86
C THR A 204 19.04 -13.43 1.30
N LEU A 205 20.05 -13.29 0.43
CA LEU A 205 21.43 -13.69 0.74
C LEU A 205 22.27 -12.63 1.46
N ILE A 206 22.01 -11.32 1.27
CA ILE A 206 22.96 -10.27 1.67
C ILE A 206 22.36 -9.27 2.68
N TYR A 207 21.08 -8.88 2.57
CA TYR A 207 20.46 -7.90 3.46
C TYR A 207 18.99 -8.26 3.71
N GLN A 208 18.64 -8.86 4.86
CA GLN A 208 17.22 -9.09 5.19
C GLN A 208 16.52 -7.76 5.54
N PHE A 209 16.08 -7.03 4.52
CA PHE A 209 15.18 -5.89 4.73
C PHE A 209 13.74 -6.33 5.01
N LYS A 210 13.36 -7.57 4.66
CA LYS A 210 11.99 -8.10 4.83
C LYS A 210 11.61 -8.19 6.31
N PHE A 211 10.40 -7.74 6.67
CA PHE A 211 9.81 -7.95 8.00
C PHE A 211 9.79 -9.45 8.33
N PRO A 212 10.59 -9.94 9.30
CA PRO A 212 10.66 -11.36 9.59
C PRO A 212 9.40 -11.85 10.30
N ASP A 213 8.85 -11.04 11.20
CA ASP A 213 7.53 -11.19 11.78
C ASP A 213 6.65 -10.04 11.26
N ARG A 214 5.67 -10.33 10.41
CA ARG A 214 4.72 -9.32 9.92
C ARG A 214 3.75 -8.84 11.01
N LEU A 215 4.13 -8.98 12.28
CA LEU A 215 3.33 -8.67 13.46
C LEU A 215 3.28 -7.16 13.71
N LEU A 216 2.22 -6.72 14.39
CA LEU A 216 2.13 -5.37 14.89
C LEU A 216 2.73 -5.31 16.30
N GLY A 217 3.71 -4.44 16.51
CA GLY A 217 4.33 -4.25 17.83
C GLY A 217 3.31 -3.91 18.91
N GLU A 218 3.51 -4.40 20.14
CA GLU A 218 2.60 -4.17 21.27
C GLU A 218 2.44 -2.69 21.64
N HIS A 219 3.46 -1.88 21.33
CA HIS A 219 3.46 -0.43 21.54
C HIS A 219 2.61 0.34 20.53
N VAL A 220 2.13 -0.30 19.46
CA VAL A 220 1.19 0.31 18.50
C VAL A 220 -0.24 0.06 18.95
N GLN A 221 -1.00 1.14 19.07
CA GLN A 221 -2.38 1.11 19.57
C GLN A 221 -3.38 0.81 18.46
N HIS A 222 -3.20 1.42 17.27
CA HIS A 222 -4.12 1.27 16.14
C HIS A 222 -3.36 1.26 14.80
N ALA A 223 -3.72 0.33 13.92
CA ALA A 223 -3.10 0.13 12.62
C ALA A 223 -4.17 -0.06 11.54
N TYR A 224 -4.12 0.77 10.50
CA TYR A 224 -5.07 0.79 9.40
C TYR A 224 -4.32 0.63 8.08
N HIS A 225 -4.73 -0.35 7.26
CA HIS A 225 -4.12 -0.64 5.95
C HIS A 225 -5.17 -0.60 4.85
N ALA A 226 -5.10 0.41 3.98
CA ALA A 226 -5.87 0.44 2.74
C ALA A 226 -5.12 -0.30 1.63
N LEU A 227 -5.65 -1.43 1.17
CA LEU A 227 -5.04 -2.32 0.17
C LEU A 227 -5.69 -2.13 -1.21
N SER A 228 -4.90 -2.22 -2.28
CA SER A 228 -5.46 -2.22 -3.64
C SER A 228 -5.94 -3.61 -4.05
N LEU A 229 -7.18 -3.70 -4.53
CA LEU A 229 -7.74 -4.97 -4.99
C LEU A 229 -7.17 -5.33 -6.36
N ASP A 230 -7.01 -4.36 -7.26
CA ASP A 230 -6.89 -4.65 -8.69
C ASP A 230 -5.47 -4.52 -9.26
N ASP A 231 -4.43 -4.31 -8.43
CA ASP A 231 -3.06 -4.29 -8.95
C ASP A 231 -2.59 -5.70 -9.31
N ASP A 232 -2.23 -5.89 -10.58
CA ASP A 232 -1.93 -7.20 -11.16
C ASP A 232 -0.43 -7.39 -11.45
N ARG A 233 0.43 -6.56 -10.86
CA ARG A 233 1.87 -6.60 -11.06
C ARG A 233 2.53 -7.39 -9.94
N ARG A 234 3.26 -8.44 -10.29
CA ARG A 234 4.04 -9.25 -9.34
C ARG A 234 5.05 -8.43 -8.52
N ALA A 235 5.56 -7.32 -9.05
CA ALA A 235 6.49 -6.45 -8.30
C ALA A 235 5.80 -5.63 -7.19
N PHE A 236 4.46 -5.58 -7.19
CA PHE A 236 3.63 -4.82 -6.25
C PHE A 236 2.81 -5.77 -5.37
N GLU A 237 3.36 -6.93 -4.99
CA GLU A 237 2.70 -7.81 -4.02
C GLU A 237 2.51 -7.07 -2.69
N PRO A 238 1.29 -7.11 -2.12
CA PRO A 238 1.02 -6.42 -0.88
C PRO A 238 1.63 -7.15 0.32
N VAL A 239 2.16 -6.38 1.25
CA VAL A 239 2.68 -6.88 2.53
C VAL A 239 1.66 -6.59 3.61
N LEU A 240 0.79 -7.56 3.91
CA LEU A 240 -0.19 -7.45 4.99
C LEU A 240 0.48 -7.58 6.35
N TRP A 241 -0.12 -7.01 7.39
CA TRP A 241 0.16 -7.43 8.76
C TRP A 241 -0.41 -8.81 9.02
N HIS A 242 0.30 -9.59 9.83
CA HIS A 242 -0.22 -10.81 10.40
C HIS A 242 -1.12 -10.43 11.58
N ALA A 243 -2.41 -10.64 11.45
CA ALA A 243 -3.34 -10.52 12.57
C ALA A 243 -3.40 -11.89 13.23
N GLY A 244 -2.90 -12.02 14.45
CA GLY A 244 -3.20 -13.22 15.25
C GLY A 244 -4.71 -13.30 15.52
N GLU A 245 -5.22 -14.46 15.94
CA GLU A 245 -6.63 -14.62 16.30
C GLU A 245 -7.06 -13.50 17.28
N GLY A 246 -7.88 -12.55 16.81
CA GLY A 246 -8.50 -11.52 17.64
C GLY A 246 -7.72 -10.22 17.88
N ASP A 247 -6.65 -9.91 17.14
CA ASP A 247 -6.00 -8.59 17.27
C ASP A 247 -6.85 -7.46 16.66
N THR A 248 -7.71 -6.86 17.49
CA THR A 248 -8.63 -5.78 17.11
C THR A 248 -7.94 -4.44 16.82
N ARG A 249 -6.62 -4.34 16.99
CA ARG A 249 -5.86 -3.12 16.70
C ARG A 249 -5.60 -2.94 15.21
N ILE A 250 -5.75 -3.99 14.41
CA ILE A 250 -5.41 -4.03 13.00
C ILE A 250 -6.69 -4.07 12.15
N GLU A 251 -6.86 -3.09 11.26
CA GLU A 251 -7.91 -3.09 10.24
C GLU A 251 -7.27 -3.03 8.84
N GLN A 252 -7.49 -4.06 8.02
CA GLN A 252 -6.92 -4.17 6.67
C GLN A 252 -8.05 -4.31 5.65
N VAL A 253 -8.28 -3.26 4.86
CA VAL A 253 -9.46 -3.15 3.97
C VAL A 253 -9.01 -3.03 2.51
N TRP A 254 -9.62 -3.85 1.65
CA TRP A 254 -9.36 -3.86 0.21
C TRP A 254 -10.28 -2.87 -0.52
N PHE A 255 -9.69 -1.98 -1.31
CA PHE A 255 -10.37 -0.95 -2.09
C PHE A 255 -10.26 -1.24 -3.59
N ALA A 256 -11.28 -0.82 -4.34
CA ALA A 256 -11.26 -0.89 -5.80
C ALA A 256 -10.16 0.02 -6.37
N GLY A 257 -9.55 -0.43 -7.46
CA GLY A 257 -8.47 0.22 -8.17
C GLY A 257 -7.11 -0.43 -7.91
N VAL A 258 -6.14 -0.04 -8.74
CA VAL A 258 -4.74 -0.46 -8.65
C VAL A 258 -3.95 0.36 -7.61
N HIS A 259 -2.66 0.09 -7.41
CA HIS A 259 -1.82 0.67 -6.34
C HIS A 259 -2.00 2.18 -6.12
N SER A 260 -1.89 2.99 -7.18
CA SER A 260 -2.05 4.46 -7.11
C SER A 260 -3.51 4.93 -7.22
N ASN A 261 -4.46 4.07 -7.59
CA ASN A 261 -5.88 4.35 -7.37
C ASN A 261 -6.27 4.23 -5.89
N VAL A 262 -5.45 3.61 -5.04
CA VAL A 262 -5.66 3.55 -3.58
C VAL A 262 -4.75 4.50 -2.82
N GLY A 263 -3.45 4.55 -3.13
CA GLY A 263 -2.51 5.45 -2.46
C GLY A 263 -2.40 6.85 -3.05
N GLY A 264 -3.03 7.10 -4.20
CA GLY A 264 -2.96 8.36 -4.92
C GLY A 264 -1.74 8.47 -5.83
N GLY A 265 -1.69 9.59 -6.57
CA GLY A 265 -0.63 9.91 -7.52
C GLY A 265 -1.04 9.91 -8.99
N TYR A 266 -2.27 9.54 -9.30
CA TYR A 266 -2.84 9.76 -10.63
C TYR A 266 -3.46 11.16 -10.78
N PRO A 267 -3.58 11.67 -12.03
CA PRO A 267 -4.27 12.93 -12.31
C PRO A 267 -5.75 12.91 -11.92
N LYS A 268 -6.45 11.80 -12.17
CA LYS A 268 -7.81 11.55 -11.70
C LYS A 268 -7.73 10.83 -10.36
N GLN A 269 -8.30 11.44 -9.32
CA GLN A 269 -8.02 11.11 -7.92
C GLN A 269 -9.22 10.57 -7.16
N GLY A 270 -10.42 10.57 -7.75
CA GLY A 270 -11.66 10.23 -7.05
C GLY A 270 -11.61 8.87 -6.37
N MET A 271 -11.05 7.85 -7.03
CA MET A 271 -10.87 6.52 -6.42
C MET A 271 -9.92 6.57 -5.21
N SER A 272 -8.78 7.26 -5.34
CA SER A 272 -7.82 7.37 -4.24
C SER A 272 -8.36 8.17 -3.06
N LEU A 273 -9.26 9.12 -3.34
CA LEU A 273 -9.91 9.91 -2.30
C LEU A 273 -10.90 9.08 -1.47
N VAL A 274 -11.43 7.96 -1.99
CA VAL A 274 -12.22 7.01 -1.18
C VAL A 274 -11.36 6.40 -0.06
N ALA A 275 -10.17 5.91 -0.42
CA ALA A 275 -9.23 5.35 0.56
C ALA A 275 -8.62 6.41 1.47
N LEU A 276 -8.47 7.66 1.00
CA LEU A 276 -8.06 8.78 1.85
C LEU A 276 -9.13 9.10 2.88
N ASP A 277 -10.39 9.28 2.47
CA ASP A 277 -11.51 9.61 3.35
C ASP A 277 -11.68 8.53 4.44
N TRP A 278 -11.56 7.25 4.07
CA TRP A 278 -11.56 6.15 5.05
C TRP A 278 -10.43 6.29 6.07
N MET A 279 -9.20 6.56 5.63
CA MET A 279 -8.05 6.71 6.53
C MET A 279 -8.19 7.93 7.46
N LEU A 280 -8.63 9.08 6.91
CA LEU A 280 -8.80 10.31 7.67
C LEU A 280 -9.90 10.16 8.72
N ALA A 281 -11.03 9.55 8.36
CA ALA A 281 -12.13 9.31 9.30
C ALA A 281 -11.66 8.49 10.52
N HIS A 282 -10.83 7.46 10.31
CA HIS A 282 -10.26 6.69 11.42
C HIS A 282 -9.24 7.51 12.22
N ALA A 283 -8.34 8.23 11.56
CA ALA A 283 -7.35 9.05 12.26
C ALA A 283 -7.99 10.14 13.14
N GLU A 284 -9.11 10.74 12.69
CA GLU A 284 -9.90 11.71 13.47
C GLU A 284 -10.47 11.09 14.75
N THR A 285 -10.96 9.84 14.71
CA THR A 285 -11.42 9.13 15.93
C THR A 285 -10.31 8.93 16.96
N HIS A 286 -9.05 8.96 16.51
CA HIS A 286 -7.84 8.84 17.33
C HIS A 286 -7.19 10.19 17.64
N ARG A 287 -7.95 11.29 17.55
CA ARG A 287 -7.55 12.68 17.87
C ARG A 287 -6.57 13.33 16.90
N LEU A 288 -6.44 12.84 15.67
CA LEU A 288 -5.80 13.65 14.63
C LEU A 288 -6.73 14.77 14.22
N ARG A 289 -6.29 16.02 14.32
CA ARG A 289 -7.07 17.18 13.88
C ARG A 289 -6.71 17.58 12.45
N LEU A 290 -7.73 17.74 11.62
CA LEU A 290 -7.60 18.09 10.21
C LEU A 290 -8.27 19.44 9.93
N GLN A 291 -7.81 20.13 8.89
CA GLN A 291 -8.46 21.31 8.34
C GLN A 291 -9.86 20.92 7.81
N PRO A 292 -10.95 21.51 8.32
CA PRO A 292 -12.31 21.14 7.93
C PRO A 292 -12.58 21.25 6.43
N LEU A 293 -12.04 22.28 5.79
CA LEU A 293 -12.26 22.55 4.36
C LEU A 293 -11.58 21.49 3.48
N ASP A 294 -10.34 21.10 3.82
CA ASP A 294 -9.63 20.08 3.06
C ASP A 294 -10.29 18.71 3.24
N ASN A 295 -10.70 18.37 4.48
CA ASN A 295 -11.41 17.12 4.76
C ASN A 295 -12.74 17.05 3.97
N GLN A 296 -13.54 18.11 4.00
CA GLN A 296 -14.79 18.19 3.24
C GLN A 296 -14.55 18.10 1.73
N MET A 297 -13.51 18.75 1.22
CA MET A 297 -13.15 18.70 -0.19
C MET A 297 -12.75 17.28 -0.61
N PHE A 298 -11.91 16.58 0.15
CA PHE A 298 -11.53 15.20 -0.18
C PHE A 298 -12.75 14.29 -0.19
N ARG A 299 -13.59 14.35 0.86
CA ARG A 299 -14.82 13.56 0.93
C ARG A 299 -15.79 13.87 -0.21
N GLY A 300 -15.96 15.15 -0.56
CA GLY A 300 -16.85 15.58 -1.64
C GLY A 300 -16.39 15.19 -3.04
N HIS A 301 -15.09 14.95 -3.23
CA HIS A 301 -14.51 14.50 -4.51
C HIS A 301 -14.18 13.00 -4.54
N ALA A 302 -14.39 12.28 -3.42
CA ALA A 302 -14.27 10.83 -3.37
C ALA A 302 -15.33 10.20 -4.29
N SER A 303 -14.87 9.42 -5.25
CA SER A 303 -15.74 8.76 -6.22
C SER A 303 -15.12 7.45 -6.64
N VAL A 304 -15.80 6.34 -6.31
CA VAL A 304 -15.37 5.02 -6.74
C VAL A 304 -15.54 4.83 -8.26
N ASP A 305 -16.35 5.66 -8.91
CA ASP A 305 -16.60 5.62 -10.35
C ASP A 305 -15.60 6.46 -11.17
N ASP A 306 -14.60 7.08 -10.54
CA ASP A 306 -13.54 7.77 -11.27
C ASP A 306 -12.63 6.77 -12.02
N MET A 307 -11.70 7.31 -12.81
CA MET A 307 -10.85 6.53 -13.72
C MET A 307 -9.99 5.49 -12.99
N MET A 308 -10.19 4.23 -13.36
CA MET A 308 -9.28 3.14 -13.03
C MET A 308 -8.15 3.07 -14.07
N TYR A 309 -6.90 3.18 -13.62
CA TYR A 309 -5.75 3.18 -14.52
C TYR A 309 -5.26 1.74 -14.75
N ASN A 310 -4.76 1.48 -15.96
CA ASN A 310 -4.10 0.23 -16.28
C ASN A 310 -2.58 0.35 -15.96
N PRO A 311 -2.08 -0.28 -14.89
CA PRO A 311 -0.68 -0.17 -14.47
C PRO A 311 0.27 -0.92 -15.40
N ARG A 312 -0.26 -1.77 -16.28
CA ARG A 312 0.45 -2.50 -17.33
C ARG A 312 0.32 -1.88 -18.72
N ALA A 313 -0.27 -0.69 -18.85
CA ALA A 313 -0.30 0.00 -20.13
C ALA A 313 1.10 0.45 -20.57
N GLY A 314 1.34 0.50 -21.89
CA GLY A 314 2.62 0.95 -22.46
C GLY A 314 3.81 0.09 -22.01
N LEU A 315 4.83 0.72 -21.43
CA LEU A 315 6.00 0.02 -20.87
C LEU A 315 5.67 -0.76 -19.58
N GLY A 316 4.48 -0.57 -19.00
CA GLY A 316 4.03 -1.33 -17.84
C GLY A 316 3.74 -2.80 -18.14
N LEU A 317 3.56 -3.16 -19.42
CA LEU A 317 3.26 -4.53 -19.88
C LEU A 317 4.30 -5.55 -19.42
N PHE A 318 5.47 -5.06 -19.01
CA PHE A 318 6.65 -5.85 -18.67
C PHE A 318 6.67 -6.29 -17.21
N TYR A 319 5.79 -5.73 -16.38
CA TYR A 319 5.55 -6.33 -15.09
C TYR A 319 4.94 -7.71 -15.28
N ARG A 320 5.58 -8.71 -14.66
CA ARG A 320 5.04 -10.07 -14.63
C ARG A 320 3.62 -10.01 -14.07
N TRP A 321 2.72 -10.66 -14.78
CA TRP A 321 1.31 -10.72 -14.41
C TRP A 321 1.13 -11.55 -13.14
N ALA A 322 0.39 -11.02 -12.18
CA ALA A 322 0.03 -11.69 -10.94
C ALA A 322 -1.18 -10.97 -10.33
N PRO A 323 -2.42 -11.36 -10.69
CA PRO A 323 -3.59 -10.82 -10.01
C PRO A 323 -3.52 -11.17 -8.53
N ARG A 324 -3.95 -10.25 -7.67
CA ARG A 324 -3.84 -10.45 -6.22
C ARG A 324 -4.83 -11.50 -5.75
N ASP A 325 -4.35 -12.67 -5.34
CA ASP A 325 -5.20 -13.65 -4.66
C ASP A 325 -5.43 -13.22 -3.20
N VAL A 326 -6.48 -12.43 -2.98
CA VAL A 326 -6.83 -11.87 -1.66
C VAL A 326 -6.99 -12.98 -0.62
N ARG A 327 -7.64 -14.10 -0.99
CA ARG A 327 -7.80 -15.26 -0.10
C ARG A 327 -6.44 -15.77 0.36
N ALA A 328 -5.52 -16.03 -0.57
CA ALA A 328 -4.20 -16.55 -0.23
C ALA A 328 -3.36 -15.57 0.60
N TYR A 329 -3.45 -14.26 0.34
CA TYR A 329 -2.76 -13.25 1.14
C TYR A 329 -3.30 -13.16 2.57
N CYS A 330 -4.63 -13.21 2.72
CA CYS A 330 -5.28 -13.19 4.04
C CYS A 330 -4.97 -14.47 4.83
N GLU A 331 -5.08 -15.65 4.22
CA GLU A 331 -4.73 -16.94 4.85
C GLU A 331 -3.26 -16.96 5.32
N LYS A 332 -2.33 -16.49 4.49
CA LYS A 332 -0.90 -16.38 4.84
C LYS A 332 -0.63 -15.42 6.00
N SER A 333 -1.54 -14.47 6.25
CA SER A 333 -1.45 -13.46 7.30
C SER A 333 -2.33 -13.77 8.52
N GLY A 334 -2.92 -14.98 8.61
CA GLY A 334 -3.80 -15.35 9.73
C GLY A 334 -5.12 -14.59 9.77
N ILE A 335 -5.58 -14.06 8.63
CA ILE A 335 -6.84 -13.31 8.52
C ILE A 335 -7.93 -14.23 7.99
N ASP A 336 -8.84 -14.63 8.87
CA ASP A 336 -9.94 -15.55 8.53
C ASP A 336 -11.03 -14.90 7.66
N GLN A 337 -11.28 -13.61 7.88
CA GLN A 337 -12.32 -12.85 7.19
C GLN A 337 -11.72 -11.64 6.47
N PRO A 338 -11.40 -11.78 5.18
CA PRO A 338 -10.94 -10.65 4.36
C PRO A 338 -11.99 -9.54 4.36
N THR A 339 -11.58 -8.28 4.44
CA THR A 339 -12.52 -7.14 4.46
C THR A 339 -12.39 -6.31 3.20
N ILE A 340 -13.48 -6.13 2.44
CA ILE A 340 -13.52 -5.20 1.30
C ILE A 340 -14.27 -3.93 1.69
N HIS A 341 -13.97 -2.82 1.03
CA HIS A 341 -14.73 -1.60 1.20
C HIS A 341 -16.05 -1.66 0.41
N LEU A 342 -17.14 -1.12 0.98
CA LEU A 342 -18.50 -1.09 0.40
C LEU A 342 -18.50 -0.59 -1.06
N THR A 343 -17.64 0.40 -1.34
CA THR A 343 -17.56 1.01 -2.67
C THR A 343 -17.10 0.04 -3.76
N VAL A 344 -16.39 -1.05 -3.42
CA VAL A 344 -16.05 -2.11 -4.38
C VAL A 344 -17.32 -2.68 -5.01
N ALA A 345 -18.29 -3.03 -4.18
CA ALA A 345 -19.57 -3.55 -4.64
C ALA A 345 -20.44 -2.48 -5.31
N GLU A 346 -20.36 -1.22 -4.89
CA GLU A 346 -21.02 -0.11 -5.57
C GLU A 346 -20.53 0.03 -7.02
N ARG A 347 -19.21 -0.01 -7.25
CA ARG A 347 -18.63 0.07 -8.60
C ARG A 347 -19.09 -1.08 -9.49
N ILE A 348 -19.12 -2.31 -8.96
CA ILE A 348 -19.68 -3.48 -9.66
C ILE A 348 -21.16 -3.24 -9.99
N ALA A 349 -21.96 -2.76 -9.03
CA ALA A 349 -23.39 -2.49 -9.21
C ALA A 349 -23.67 -1.39 -10.24
N HIS A 350 -22.77 -0.41 -10.37
CA HIS A 350 -22.86 0.66 -11.36
C HIS A 350 -22.49 0.16 -12.76
N GLY A 351 -21.65 -0.87 -12.87
CA GLY A 351 -21.13 -1.34 -14.16
C GLY A 351 -20.12 -0.37 -14.76
N THR A 352 -19.44 0.42 -13.92
CA THR A 352 -18.50 1.44 -14.35
C THR A 352 -17.28 0.80 -15.00
N ASP A 353 -17.01 1.13 -16.27
CA ASP A 353 -15.93 0.56 -17.09
C ASP A 353 -15.92 -0.98 -17.12
N ASP A 354 -17.11 -1.61 -17.09
CA ASP A 354 -17.27 -3.07 -17.02
C ASP A 354 -16.49 -3.71 -15.84
N TYR A 355 -16.39 -2.99 -14.72
CA TYR A 355 -15.64 -3.43 -13.55
C TYR A 355 -16.15 -4.75 -12.98
N ALA A 356 -15.31 -5.77 -13.06
CA ALA A 356 -15.61 -7.15 -12.71
C ALA A 356 -14.36 -7.82 -12.08
N PRO A 357 -14.06 -7.58 -10.79
CA PRO A 357 -12.86 -8.10 -10.15
C PRO A 357 -12.96 -9.61 -9.90
N GLY A 358 -11.97 -10.39 -10.33
CA GLY A 358 -11.95 -11.85 -10.14
C GLY A 358 -11.53 -12.32 -8.74
N ASN A 359 -11.06 -11.41 -7.90
CA ASN A 359 -10.29 -11.71 -6.70
C ASN A 359 -10.95 -11.25 -5.39
N ILE A 360 -12.25 -10.97 -5.42
CA ILE A 360 -13.05 -10.86 -4.18
C ILE A 360 -13.19 -12.27 -3.60
N PRO A 361 -12.68 -12.52 -2.37
CA PRO A 361 -12.67 -13.86 -1.80
C PRO A 361 -14.04 -14.24 -1.19
N PRO A 362 -14.35 -15.54 -1.10
CA PRO A 362 -15.49 -16.00 -0.29
C PRO A 362 -15.39 -15.54 1.16
N ARG A 363 -16.54 -15.33 1.83
CA ARG A 363 -16.64 -14.87 3.23
C ARG A 363 -16.05 -13.47 3.48
N ALA A 364 -15.87 -12.67 2.43
CA ALA A 364 -15.44 -11.29 2.61
C ALA A 364 -16.47 -10.49 3.42
N THR A 365 -16.00 -9.75 4.42
CA THR A 365 -16.79 -8.75 5.14
C THR A 365 -16.76 -7.41 4.40
N VAL A 366 -17.76 -6.57 4.67
CA VAL A 366 -17.92 -5.28 3.99
C VAL A 366 -17.77 -4.15 5.00
N ALA A 367 -16.66 -3.43 4.91
CA ALA A 367 -16.41 -2.22 5.69
C ALA A 367 -16.91 -0.96 4.94
N PHE A 368 -17.06 0.15 5.65
CA PHE A 368 -17.45 1.42 5.08
C PHE A 368 -16.76 2.57 5.82
N THR A 369 -16.55 3.69 5.14
CA THR A 369 -16.04 4.91 5.77
C THR A 369 -17.02 5.46 6.80
N PRO A 370 -16.60 5.69 8.05
CA PRO A 370 -17.43 6.38 9.04
C PRO A 370 -17.86 7.78 8.56
N PRO A 371 -19.07 8.24 8.93
CA PRO A 371 -19.48 9.62 8.66
C PRO A 371 -18.54 10.62 9.35
N SER A 372 -18.57 11.89 8.90
CA SER A 372 -17.66 12.90 9.43
C SER A 372 -17.92 13.14 10.92
N GLY A 373 -16.84 13.33 11.70
CA GLY A 373 -16.96 13.77 13.09
C GLY A 373 -17.64 15.14 13.23
N GLN A 374 -17.69 15.93 12.16
CA GLN A 374 -18.34 17.25 12.11
C GLN A 374 -19.85 17.18 11.86
N ASP A 375 -20.38 16.03 11.43
CA ASP A 375 -21.82 15.85 11.31
C ASP A 375 -22.47 15.93 12.70
N ALA A 376 -23.65 16.55 12.80
CA ALA A 376 -24.46 16.49 14.00
C ALA A 376 -24.73 15.03 14.40
N GLU A 377 -24.80 14.74 15.70
CA GLU A 377 -24.86 13.37 16.22
C GLU A 377 -26.02 12.56 15.64
N ASP A 378 -27.22 13.16 15.56
CA ASP A 378 -28.41 12.54 14.99
C ASP A 378 -28.25 12.25 13.48
N VAL A 379 -27.56 13.13 12.75
CA VAL A 379 -27.24 12.95 11.33
C VAL A 379 -26.21 11.82 11.15
N ARG A 380 -25.20 11.77 12.02
CA ARG A 380 -24.15 10.75 12.00
C ARG A 380 -24.74 9.38 12.28
N GLU A 381 -25.55 9.22 13.32
CA GLU A 381 -26.21 7.95 13.66
C GLU A 381 -27.05 7.42 12.49
N ARG A 382 -27.85 8.30 11.86
CA ARG A 382 -28.65 7.93 10.67
C ARG A 382 -27.77 7.48 9.50
N LYS A 383 -26.65 8.18 9.24
CA LYS A 383 -25.72 7.78 8.18
C LYS A 383 -25.07 6.42 8.48
N VAL A 384 -24.71 6.15 9.74
CA VAL A 384 -24.16 4.85 10.16
C VAL A 384 -25.18 3.73 9.92
N ASP A 385 -26.44 3.87 10.35
CA ASP A 385 -27.47 2.84 10.12
C ASP A 385 -27.67 2.54 8.63
N ILE A 386 -27.72 3.58 7.78
CA ILE A 386 -27.80 3.41 6.32
C ILE A 386 -26.60 2.61 5.80
N LEU A 387 -25.37 2.96 6.20
CA LEU A 387 -24.16 2.30 5.72
C LEU A 387 -24.06 0.85 6.20
N GLN A 388 -24.41 0.58 7.46
CA GLN A 388 -24.45 -0.78 8.02
C GLN A 388 -25.41 -1.68 7.26
N ARG A 389 -26.63 -1.20 6.95
CA ARG A 389 -27.60 -1.97 6.15
C ARG A 389 -27.14 -2.20 4.74
N ARG A 390 -26.48 -1.22 4.11
CA ARG A 390 -25.92 -1.37 2.77
C ARG A 390 -24.79 -2.40 2.75
N ALA A 391 -23.91 -2.37 3.75
CA ALA A 391 -22.84 -3.35 3.91
C ALA A 391 -23.39 -4.78 4.07
N ALA A 392 -24.37 -4.97 4.96
CA ALA A 392 -25.03 -6.27 5.16
C ALA A 392 -25.72 -6.78 3.88
N ALA A 393 -26.44 -5.90 3.17
CA ALA A 393 -27.11 -6.27 1.92
C ALA A 393 -26.13 -6.65 0.80
N VAL A 394 -24.98 -5.98 0.72
CA VAL A 394 -23.90 -6.35 -0.21
C VAL A 394 -23.32 -7.71 0.18
N GLN A 395 -23.04 -7.93 1.46
CA GLN A 395 -22.45 -9.18 1.94
C GLN A 395 -23.32 -10.39 1.58
N GLU A 396 -24.65 -10.28 1.72
CA GLU A 396 -25.58 -11.34 1.31
C GLU A 396 -25.44 -11.69 -0.19
N VAL A 397 -25.30 -10.69 -1.06
CA VAL A 397 -25.15 -10.92 -2.51
C VAL A 397 -23.79 -11.53 -2.83
N LEU A 398 -22.72 -11.12 -2.15
CA LEU A 398 -21.39 -11.71 -2.30
C LEU A 398 -21.38 -13.19 -1.88
N ASP A 399 -21.96 -13.50 -0.73
CA ASP A 399 -22.05 -14.87 -0.22
C ASP A 399 -22.83 -15.76 -1.19
N ARG A 400 -23.95 -15.27 -1.74
CA ARG A 400 -24.72 -15.98 -2.75
C ARG A 400 -23.91 -16.22 -4.03
N ALA A 401 -23.22 -15.20 -4.54
CA ALA A 401 -22.39 -15.33 -5.73
C ALA A 401 -21.31 -16.41 -5.57
N HIS A 402 -20.66 -16.45 -4.41
CA HIS A 402 -19.65 -17.47 -4.11
C HIS A 402 -20.23 -18.86 -3.85
N GLN A 403 -21.42 -18.97 -3.26
CA GLN A 403 -22.11 -20.25 -3.10
C GLN A 403 -22.50 -20.85 -4.46
N GLU A 404 -22.96 -20.02 -5.39
CA GLU A 404 -23.44 -20.47 -6.71
C GLU A 404 -22.29 -20.72 -7.70
N ARG A 405 -21.21 -19.92 -7.65
CA ARG A 405 -20.16 -19.92 -8.68
C ARG A 405 -18.74 -20.14 -8.17
N GLY A 406 -18.55 -20.28 -6.87
CA GLY A 406 -17.24 -20.44 -6.25
C GLY A 406 -16.40 -19.15 -6.29
N TYR A 407 -15.08 -19.31 -6.23
CA TYR A 407 -14.13 -18.20 -6.30
C TYR A 407 -13.65 -18.01 -7.75
N ALA A 408 -13.94 -16.84 -8.34
CA ALA A 408 -13.68 -16.60 -9.76
C ALA A 408 -12.20 -16.77 -10.15
N LEU A 409 -11.26 -16.43 -9.24
CA LEU A 409 -9.84 -16.59 -9.49
C LEU A 409 -9.41 -18.06 -9.62
N ASP A 410 -10.05 -18.99 -8.91
CA ASP A 410 -9.76 -20.43 -9.02
C ASP A 410 -10.05 -20.96 -10.44
N ALA A 411 -11.03 -20.38 -11.14
CA ALA A 411 -11.43 -20.78 -12.48
C ALA A 411 -10.47 -20.34 -13.59
N VAL A 412 -9.48 -19.50 -13.27
CA VAL A 412 -8.54 -18.91 -14.24
C VAL A 412 -7.06 -19.13 -13.90
N LYS A 413 -6.75 -19.96 -12.89
CA LYS A 413 -5.37 -20.24 -12.47
C LYS A 413 -4.48 -20.70 -13.63
N ASP A 414 -4.95 -21.65 -14.43
CA ASP A 414 -4.18 -22.16 -15.57
C ASP A 414 -3.92 -21.06 -16.63
N VAL A 415 -4.86 -20.13 -16.79
CA VAL A 415 -4.70 -18.98 -17.70
C VAL A 415 -3.65 -18.00 -17.17
N VAL A 416 -3.56 -17.84 -15.85
CA VAL A 416 -2.52 -17.05 -15.16
C VAL A 416 -1.15 -17.65 -15.34
N GLU A 417 -1.00 -18.95 -15.09
CA GLU A 417 0.26 -19.65 -15.28
C GLU A 417 0.69 -19.63 -16.75
N PHE A 418 -0.26 -19.75 -17.69
CA PHE A 418 0.03 -19.60 -19.12
C PHE A 418 0.46 -18.17 -19.49
N GLY A 419 -0.10 -17.16 -18.84
CA GLY A 419 0.30 -15.76 -19.01
C GLY A 419 1.76 -15.49 -18.62
N ASP A 420 2.35 -16.26 -17.72
CA ASP A 420 3.77 -16.11 -17.38
C ASP A 420 4.70 -16.35 -18.58
N LEU A 421 4.28 -17.10 -19.59
CA LEU A 421 5.04 -17.30 -20.82
C LEU A 421 5.24 -15.98 -21.57
N SER A 422 4.26 -15.06 -21.55
CA SER A 422 4.40 -13.77 -22.23
C SER A 422 5.52 -12.94 -21.62
N TYR A 423 5.67 -13.00 -20.30
CA TYR A 423 6.75 -12.35 -19.57
C TYR A 423 8.12 -12.93 -19.96
N TRP A 424 8.27 -14.25 -20.03
CA TRP A 424 9.55 -14.86 -20.41
C TRP A 424 9.94 -14.58 -21.86
N LEU A 425 9.00 -14.66 -22.80
CA LEU A 425 9.22 -14.27 -24.19
C LEU A 425 9.68 -12.81 -24.30
N PHE A 426 9.08 -11.94 -23.50
CA PHE A 426 9.47 -10.55 -23.42
C PHE A 426 10.91 -10.35 -22.92
N ILE A 427 11.27 -11.00 -21.80
CA ILE A 427 12.62 -10.91 -21.21
C ILE A 427 13.67 -11.43 -22.19
N VAL A 428 13.44 -12.58 -22.83
CA VAL A 428 14.34 -13.14 -23.83
C VAL A 428 14.51 -12.19 -25.02
N GLY A 429 13.41 -11.62 -25.53
CA GLY A 429 13.45 -10.64 -26.61
C GLY A 429 14.35 -9.45 -26.30
N TRP A 430 14.23 -8.86 -25.10
CA TRP A 430 15.08 -7.73 -24.70
C TRP A 430 16.53 -8.11 -24.40
N ILE A 431 16.78 -9.28 -23.81
CA ILE A 431 18.16 -9.76 -23.62
C ILE A 431 18.84 -9.90 -24.99
N CYS A 432 18.14 -10.43 -25.99
CA CYS A 432 18.64 -10.50 -27.36
C CYS A 432 18.90 -9.11 -27.95
N LEU A 433 17.99 -8.14 -27.80
CA LEU A 433 18.19 -6.76 -28.27
C LEU A 433 19.35 -6.06 -27.56
N ALA A 434 19.47 -6.21 -26.24
CA ALA A 434 20.55 -5.62 -25.45
C ALA A 434 21.90 -6.24 -25.82
N GLY A 435 21.97 -7.57 -25.96
CA GLY A 435 23.15 -8.27 -26.44
C GLY A 435 23.55 -7.82 -27.84
N LEU A 436 22.57 -7.65 -28.74
CA LEU A 436 22.80 -7.10 -30.08
C LEU A 436 23.35 -5.68 -30.02
N ALA A 437 22.76 -4.80 -29.20
CA ALA A 437 23.22 -3.41 -29.05
C ALA A 437 24.66 -3.34 -28.50
N VAL A 438 25.02 -4.18 -27.53
CA VAL A 438 26.38 -4.27 -27.00
C VAL A 438 27.35 -4.76 -28.08
N ALA A 439 26.97 -5.78 -28.85
CA ALA A 439 27.79 -6.29 -29.94
C ALA A 439 28.02 -5.23 -31.04
N LEU A 440 26.96 -4.53 -31.46
CA LEU A 440 27.06 -3.44 -32.44
C LEU A 440 27.87 -2.26 -31.92
N GLY A 441 27.73 -1.91 -30.64
CA GLY A 441 28.53 -0.86 -30.00
C GLY A 441 30.01 -1.21 -29.97
N ALA A 442 30.34 -2.46 -29.61
CA ALA A 442 31.72 -2.95 -29.63
C ALA A 442 32.32 -2.96 -31.04
N ASP A 443 31.53 -3.36 -32.05
CA ASP A 443 31.92 -3.35 -33.47
C ASP A 443 32.18 -1.92 -33.96
N ALA A 444 31.28 -0.98 -33.67
CA ALA A 444 31.41 0.43 -34.02
C ALA A 444 32.67 1.08 -33.42
N ILE A 445 33.00 0.75 -32.15
CA ILE A 445 34.22 1.22 -31.49
C ILE A 445 35.47 0.66 -32.19
N ARG A 446 35.43 -0.60 -32.61
CA ARG A 446 36.58 -1.30 -33.20
C ARG A 446 36.83 -0.90 -34.66
N HIS A 447 35.77 -0.69 -35.44
CA HIS A 447 35.85 -0.53 -36.89
C HIS A 447 35.51 0.88 -37.40
N ARG A 448 35.02 1.80 -36.55
CA ARG A 448 34.55 3.16 -36.90
C ARG A 448 33.37 3.20 -37.90
N HIS A 449 32.81 2.05 -38.25
CA HIS A 449 31.58 1.85 -38.99
C HIS A 449 30.93 0.56 -38.48
N VAL A 450 29.65 0.36 -38.78
CA VAL A 450 28.90 -0.85 -38.45
C VAL A 450 28.56 -1.56 -39.75
N ASP A 451 29.05 -2.78 -39.92
CA ASP A 451 28.71 -3.60 -41.08
C ASP A 451 27.43 -4.40 -40.81
N TRP A 452 26.35 -4.05 -41.50
CA TRP A 452 25.07 -4.74 -41.39
C TRP A 452 25.12 -6.09 -42.11
N HIS A 453 25.39 -7.15 -41.35
CA HIS A 453 25.40 -8.52 -41.85
C HIS A 453 24.12 -9.28 -41.52
N TRP A 454 23.86 -10.35 -42.28
CA TRP A 454 22.71 -11.25 -42.09
C TRP A 454 22.63 -11.88 -40.69
N TRP A 455 23.77 -12.05 -40.00
CA TRP A 455 23.84 -12.54 -38.63
C TRP A 455 23.39 -11.51 -37.56
N ILE A 456 23.22 -10.24 -37.92
CA ILE A 456 22.60 -9.18 -37.08
C ILE A 456 21.08 -9.14 -37.30
N LEU A 457 20.64 -9.36 -38.54
CA LEU A 457 19.23 -9.34 -38.92
C LEU A 457 18.44 -10.49 -38.30
N TRP A 458 19.05 -11.67 -38.13
CA TRP A 458 18.36 -12.83 -37.55
C TRP A 458 18.05 -12.68 -36.05
N PRO A 459 19.01 -12.27 -35.18
CA PRO A 459 18.72 -11.95 -33.78
C PRO A 459 17.75 -10.79 -33.62
N LEU A 460 17.86 -9.74 -34.45
CA LEU A 460 16.93 -8.61 -34.43
C LEU A 460 15.51 -9.06 -34.78
N GLY A 461 15.34 -9.81 -35.87
CA GLY A 461 14.05 -10.35 -36.29
C GLY A 461 13.44 -11.31 -35.26
N GLY A 462 14.26 -12.21 -34.70
CA GLY A 462 13.84 -13.12 -33.63
C GLY A 462 13.41 -12.39 -32.36
N ALA A 463 14.13 -11.35 -31.96
CA ALA A 463 13.78 -10.53 -30.81
C ALA A 463 12.48 -9.75 -31.02
N LEU A 464 12.30 -9.12 -32.20
CA LEU A 464 11.07 -8.42 -32.56
C LEU A 464 9.87 -9.38 -32.61
N LEU A 465 10.05 -10.59 -33.14
CA LEU A 465 9.02 -11.63 -33.15
C LEU A 465 8.66 -12.06 -31.72
N ALA A 466 9.64 -12.29 -30.85
CA ALA A 466 9.40 -12.64 -29.45
C ALA A 466 8.61 -11.54 -28.71
N LEU A 467 8.93 -10.26 -28.94
CA LEU A 467 8.20 -9.13 -28.37
C LEU A 467 6.77 -9.02 -28.91
N ALA A 468 6.57 -9.28 -30.21
CA ALA A 468 5.24 -9.30 -30.82
C ALA A 468 4.37 -10.44 -30.25
N LEU A 469 4.93 -11.65 -30.13
CA LEU A 469 4.26 -12.80 -29.53
C LEU A 469 3.94 -12.55 -28.05
N ALA A 470 4.87 -11.98 -27.28
CA ALA A 470 4.64 -11.61 -25.89
C ALA A 470 3.46 -10.65 -25.75
N SER A 471 3.40 -9.60 -26.58
CA SER A 471 2.31 -8.62 -26.58
C SER A 471 0.97 -9.24 -26.98
N GLY A 472 0.95 -10.07 -28.02
CA GLY A 472 -0.25 -10.78 -28.46
C GLY A 472 -0.79 -11.75 -27.40
N LEU A 473 0.11 -12.52 -26.77
CA LEU A 473 -0.23 -13.46 -25.72
C LEU A 473 -0.78 -12.75 -24.47
N SER A 474 -0.14 -11.65 -24.06
CA SER A 474 -0.61 -10.86 -22.92
C SER A 474 -2.01 -10.30 -23.16
N ARG A 475 -2.31 -9.76 -24.35
CA ARG A 475 -3.67 -9.28 -24.68
C ARG A 475 -4.70 -10.41 -24.74
N LEU A 476 -4.31 -11.59 -25.24
CA LEU A 476 -5.18 -12.76 -25.27
C LEU A 476 -5.57 -13.18 -23.85
N VAL A 477 -4.58 -13.27 -22.95
CA VAL A 477 -4.80 -13.59 -21.53
C VAL A 477 -5.72 -12.55 -20.88
N ASP A 478 -5.43 -11.25 -21.03
CA ASP A 478 -6.25 -10.16 -20.48
C ASP A 478 -7.71 -10.25 -20.95
N ASN A 479 -7.95 -10.56 -22.23
CA ASN A 479 -9.30 -10.74 -22.78
C ASN A 479 -10.02 -11.95 -22.20
N ILE A 480 -9.34 -13.10 -22.08
CA ILE A 480 -9.93 -14.33 -21.51
C ILE A 480 -10.35 -14.08 -20.06
N LEU A 481 -9.52 -13.39 -19.28
CA LEU A 481 -9.80 -13.09 -17.88
C LEU A 481 -10.95 -12.11 -17.73
N SER A 482 -10.94 -11.04 -18.51
CA SER A 482 -12.01 -10.05 -18.52
C SER A 482 -13.36 -10.70 -18.84
N ASP A 483 -13.41 -11.59 -19.83
CA ASP A 483 -14.61 -12.37 -20.18
C ASP A 483 -15.07 -13.27 -19.03
N LYS A 484 -14.15 -14.02 -18.41
CA LYS A 484 -14.46 -14.91 -17.29
C LYS A 484 -15.00 -14.16 -16.07
N PHE A 485 -14.35 -13.06 -15.70
CA PHE A 485 -14.78 -12.27 -14.55
C PHE A 485 -16.06 -11.49 -14.83
N SER A 486 -16.23 -10.93 -16.03
CA SER A 486 -17.49 -10.29 -16.44
C SER A 486 -18.64 -11.28 -16.43
N THR A 487 -18.43 -12.50 -16.93
CA THR A 487 -19.43 -13.59 -16.89
C THR A 487 -19.79 -13.99 -15.46
N PHE A 488 -18.84 -13.89 -14.51
CA PHE A 488 -19.10 -14.11 -13.09
C PHE A 488 -20.04 -13.03 -12.53
N TRP A 489 -19.75 -11.74 -12.75
CA TRP A 489 -20.46 -10.63 -12.10
C TRP A 489 -21.76 -10.21 -12.79
N HIS A 490 -21.89 -10.39 -14.10
CA HIS A 490 -23.04 -9.92 -14.89
C HIS A 490 -24.42 -10.29 -14.29
N PRO A 491 -24.67 -11.53 -13.78
CA PRO A 491 -25.94 -11.88 -13.15
C PRO A 491 -26.20 -11.19 -11.80
N TYR A 492 -25.15 -10.76 -11.10
CA TYR A 492 -25.22 -10.17 -9.76
C TYR A 492 -25.21 -8.65 -9.76
N GLN A 493 -24.80 -7.98 -10.84
CA GLN A 493 -24.86 -6.51 -10.92
C GLN A 493 -26.27 -5.94 -10.67
N PRO A 494 -27.36 -6.47 -11.28
CA PRO A 494 -28.71 -6.01 -10.98
C PRO A 494 -29.12 -6.31 -9.53
N GLN A 495 -28.65 -7.43 -8.97
CA GLN A 495 -28.93 -7.84 -7.59
C GLN A 495 -28.26 -6.89 -6.59
N LEU A 496 -26.97 -6.57 -6.77
CA LEU A 496 -26.25 -5.58 -5.97
C LEU A 496 -26.92 -4.21 -6.03
N ARG A 497 -27.27 -3.74 -7.24
CA ARG A 497 -27.94 -2.46 -7.43
C ARG A 497 -29.29 -2.40 -6.69
N LYS A 498 -30.04 -3.49 -6.74
CA LYS A 498 -31.33 -3.64 -6.06
C LYS A 498 -31.15 -3.69 -4.54
N ALA A 499 -30.21 -4.49 -4.04
CA ALA A 499 -29.88 -4.62 -2.62
C ALA A 499 -29.46 -3.26 -2.02
N LEU A 500 -28.56 -2.53 -2.67
CA LEU A 500 -28.11 -1.21 -2.25
C LEU A 500 -29.26 -0.19 -2.21
N LYS A 501 -30.13 -0.17 -3.22
CA LYS A 501 -31.31 0.72 -3.26
C LYS A 501 -32.33 0.37 -2.18
N GLN A 502 -32.59 -0.91 -1.96
CA GLN A 502 -33.53 -1.38 -0.94
C GLN A 502 -33.05 -1.03 0.46
N ALA A 503 -31.78 -1.31 0.77
CA ALA A 503 -31.18 -0.97 2.06
C ALA A 503 -31.32 0.52 2.38
N HIS A 504 -31.05 1.39 1.40
CA HIS A 504 -31.22 2.83 1.54
C HIS A 504 -32.70 3.23 1.75
N ALA A 505 -33.62 2.65 0.98
CA ALA A 505 -35.05 2.97 1.08
C ALA A 505 -35.66 2.55 2.43
N VAL A 506 -35.27 1.37 2.93
CA VAL A 506 -35.70 0.86 4.24
C VAL A 506 -35.21 1.79 5.37
N ALA A 507 -33.92 2.10 5.39
CA ALA A 507 -33.34 2.99 6.40
C ALA A 507 -34.01 4.38 6.40
N ARG A 508 -34.33 4.92 5.22
CA ARG A 508 -35.01 6.21 5.08
C ARG A 508 -36.47 6.18 5.55
N ALA A 509 -37.20 5.10 5.27
CA ALA A 509 -38.57 4.93 5.71
C ALA A 509 -38.64 4.84 7.24
N GLU A 510 -37.80 4.01 7.85
CA GLU A 510 -37.72 3.85 9.30
C GLU A 510 -37.33 5.16 10.01
N ALA A 511 -36.35 5.89 9.47
CA ALA A 511 -35.96 7.21 9.99
C ALA A 511 -37.09 8.26 9.94
N ARG A 512 -38.12 8.04 9.14
CA ARG A 512 -39.32 8.89 9.03
C ARG A 512 -40.53 8.35 9.81
N GLY A 513 -40.41 7.19 10.44
CA GLY A 513 -41.55 6.48 11.03
C GLY A 513 -42.54 5.96 9.99
N GLU A 514 -42.11 5.82 8.73
CA GLU A 514 -42.90 5.28 7.63
C GLU A 514 -42.76 3.74 7.60
N VAL A 515 -43.79 3.05 7.08
CA VAL A 515 -43.72 1.59 6.88
C VAL A 515 -42.62 1.29 5.85
N PRO A 516 -41.65 0.41 6.16
CA PRO A 516 -40.59 0.05 5.22
C PRO A 516 -41.17 -0.49 3.91
N PRO A 517 -40.56 -0.20 2.75
CA PRO A 517 -40.97 -0.81 1.50
C PRO A 517 -40.86 -2.35 1.63
N PRO A 518 -41.82 -3.11 1.07
CA PRO A 518 -41.75 -4.57 1.11
C PRO A 518 -40.45 -5.05 0.45
N PRO A 519 -39.86 -6.16 0.92
CA PRO A 519 -38.66 -6.70 0.32
C PRO A 519 -38.92 -6.94 -1.15
N LEU A 520 -38.03 -6.40 -2.00
CA LEU A 520 -38.22 -6.52 -3.43
C LEU A 520 -37.97 -8.00 -3.80
N VAL A 521 -39.03 -8.77 -3.99
CA VAL A 521 -38.97 -10.19 -4.35
C VAL A 521 -37.95 -10.39 -5.48
N THR A 522 -36.89 -11.16 -5.22
CA THR A 522 -35.96 -11.61 -6.25
C THR A 522 -36.73 -12.59 -7.12
N GLN A 523 -37.18 -12.16 -8.30
CA GLN A 523 -37.49 -13.14 -9.35
C GLN A 523 -36.17 -13.81 -9.70
N SER A 524 -36.10 -15.11 -9.40
CA SER A 524 -34.99 -16.02 -9.67
C SER A 524 -34.69 -16.10 -11.15
#